data_AF-A0A961CP67-F1
#
_entry.id   AF-A0A961CP67-F1
#
_cell.length_a   1.000
_cell.length_b   1.000
_cell.length_c   1.000
_cell.angle_alpha   90.00
_cell.angle_beta   90.00
_cell.angle_gamma   90.00
#
_symmetry.space_group_name_H-M   'P 1'
#
loop_
_entity.id
_entity.type
_entity.pdbx_description
1 polymer ?
#
loop_
_entity_poly.entity_id
_entity_poly.type
_entity_poly.pdbx_seq_one_letter_code
_entity_poly.pdbx_strand_id
1 'polypeptide(L)' 'RVMAKLIKDHPDFVFTTSTRPWNIKPGDTMPATYIGIWKTLTKHQIPILAMRDTPWLVKNGKALVPADCLA' A
#
# COMPACT_ATOMS: atom_id res chain seq x y z
N ARG A 1 -9.52 4.43 -14.70
CA ARG A 1 -9.58 5.89 -14.93
C ARG A 1 -8.38 6.62 -14.30
N VAL A 2 -8.01 6.34 -13.04
CA VAL A 2 -6.89 7.02 -12.35
C VAL A 2 -5.51 6.78 -13.01
N MET A 3 -5.19 5.55 -13.40
CA MET A 3 -3.86 5.23 -13.97
C MET A 3 -3.53 6.03 -15.23
N ALA A 4 -4.49 6.19 -16.15
CA ALA A 4 -4.30 7.00 -17.36
C ALA A 4 -4.00 8.47 -17.03
N LYS A 5 -4.63 9.01 -15.97
CA LYS A 5 -4.34 10.36 -15.48
C LYS A 5 -2.97 10.45 -14.84
N LEU A 6 -2.57 9.49 -14.01
CA LEU A 6 -1.22 9.46 -13.40
C LEU A 6 -0.11 9.46 -14.47
N ILE A 7 -0.27 8.68 -15.53
CA ILE A 7 0.68 8.64 -16.65
C ILE A 7 0.73 10.00 -17.38
N LYS A 8 -0.44 10.61 -17.61
CA LYS A 8 -0.52 11.91 -18.28
C LYS A 8 0.09 13.04 -17.46
N ASP A 9 -0.20 13.07 -16.15
CA ASP A 9 0.24 14.12 -15.24
C ASP A 9 1.74 13.97 -14.88
N HIS A 10 2.28 12.74 -15.00
CA HIS A 10 3.69 12.41 -14.82
C HIS A 10 4.33 13.02 -13.56
N PRO A 11 3.82 12.67 -12.36
CA PRO A 11 4.35 13.20 -11.11
C PRO A 11 5.81 12.78 -10.90
N ASP A 12 6.56 13.58 -10.13
CA ASP A 12 7.94 13.23 -9.75
C ASP A 12 8.00 11.90 -9.00
N PHE A 13 7.00 11.60 -8.16
CA PHE A 13 6.86 10.31 -7.47
C PHE A 13 5.39 9.98 -7.21
N VAL A 14 5.08 8.67 -7.17
CA VAL A 14 3.85 8.17 -6.56
C VAL A 14 4.14 7.66 -5.15
N PHE A 15 3.51 8.27 -4.15
CA PHE A 15 3.56 7.80 -2.77
C PHE A 15 2.45 6.78 -2.51
N THR A 16 2.78 5.62 -1.93
CA THR A 16 1.82 4.54 -1.65
C THR A 16 2.29 3.68 -0.49
N THR A 17 1.38 2.93 0.13
CA THR A 17 1.77 1.80 0.97
C THR A 17 2.25 0.62 0.11
N SER A 18 3.22 -0.15 0.61
CA SER A 18 3.86 -1.29 -0.09
C SER A 18 3.46 -2.64 0.48
N THR A 19 3.04 -2.67 1.74
CA THR A 19 2.66 -3.88 2.47
C THR A 19 1.39 -3.66 3.27
N ARG A 20 0.81 -4.75 3.75
CA ARG A 20 -0.22 -4.75 4.79
C ARG A 20 -0.02 -5.97 5.69
N PRO A 21 -0.62 -6.03 6.89
CA PRO A 21 -0.60 -7.26 7.69
C PRO A 21 -1.19 -8.45 6.95
N TRP A 22 -0.65 -9.63 7.24
CA TRP A 22 -1.13 -10.86 6.65
C TRP A 22 -2.34 -11.40 7.44
N ASN A 23 -3.45 -11.64 6.73
CA ASN A 23 -4.72 -12.02 7.37
C ASN A 23 -4.75 -13.44 7.99
N ILE A 24 -3.78 -14.31 7.67
CA ILE A 24 -3.81 -15.76 8.01
C ILE A 24 -2.56 -16.24 8.77
N LYS A 25 -1.55 -15.39 8.93
CA LYS A 25 -0.30 -15.72 9.64
C LYS A 25 0.39 -14.44 10.11
N PRO A 26 1.38 -14.52 11.02
CA PRO A 26 2.14 -13.35 11.43
C PRO A 26 2.90 -12.69 10.27
N GLY A 27 3.14 -11.39 10.39
CA GLY A 27 3.95 -10.59 9.47
C GLY A 27 3.16 -9.81 8.43
N ASP A 28 3.89 -9.19 7.50
CA ASP A 28 3.33 -8.37 6.44
C ASP A 28 3.35 -9.11 5.09
N THR A 29 2.42 -8.75 4.22
CA THR A 29 2.34 -9.23 2.84
C THR A 29 2.26 -8.06 1.87
N MET A 30 2.92 -8.20 0.73
CA MET A 30 2.71 -7.33 -0.43
C MET A 30 1.63 -7.97 -1.31
N PRO A 31 0.48 -7.32 -1.54
CA PRO A 31 -0.54 -7.85 -2.44
C PRO A 31 0.02 -8.05 -3.86
N ALA A 32 -0.21 -9.23 -4.46
CA ALA A 32 0.31 -9.55 -5.79
C ALA A 32 -0.18 -8.58 -6.89
N THR A 33 -1.35 -7.96 -6.70
CA THR A 33 -1.93 -6.97 -7.62
C THR A 33 -1.07 -5.71 -7.75
N TYR A 34 -0.22 -5.39 -6.78
CA TYR A 34 0.65 -4.20 -6.83
C TYR A 34 1.73 -4.32 -7.90
N ILE A 35 2.15 -5.55 -8.24
CA ILE A 35 3.18 -5.79 -9.27
C ILE A 35 2.77 -5.19 -10.61
N GLY A 36 1.51 -5.34 -11.02
CA GLY A 36 1.01 -4.79 -12.28
C GLY A 36 1.04 -3.26 -12.29
N ILE A 37 0.63 -2.64 -11.17
CA ILE A 37 0.63 -1.18 -10.99
C ILE A 37 2.05 -0.64 -11.09
N TRP A 38 3.00 -1.23 -10.37
CA TRP A 38 4.39 -0.78 -10.36
C TRP A 38 5.05 -0.98 -11.72
N LYS A 39 4.80 -2.11 -12.39
CA LYS A 39 5.26 -2.33 -13.77
C LYS A 39 4.76 -1.24 -14.72
N THR A 40 3.49 -0.84 -14.61
CA THR A 40 2.95 0.26 -15.42
C THR A 40 3.68 1.58 -15.12
N LEU A 41 3.81 1.97 -13.84
CA LEU A 41 4.49 3.22 -13.48
C LEU A 41 5.96 3.23 -13.90
N THR A 42 6.70 2.13 -13.66
CA THR A 42 8.10 1.97 -14.08
C THR A 42 8.25 2.02 -15.60
N LYS A 43 7.34 1.39 -16.37
CA LYS A 43 7.34 1.48 -17.84
C LYS A 43 7.22 2.91 -18.33
N HIS A 44 6.51 3.75 -17.60
CA HIS A 44 6.32 5.17 -17.89
C HIS A 44 7.30 6.08 -17.13
N GLN A 45 8.37 5.52 -16.55
CA GLN A 45 9.43 6.28 -15.85
C GLN A 45 8.94 7.13 -14.66
N ILE A 46 7.83 6.75 -14.06
CA ILE A 46 7.31 7.38 -12.84
C ILE A 46 7.82 6.58 -11.63
N PRO A 47 8.71 7.13 -10.79
CA PRO A 47 9.24 6.44 -9.63
C PRO A 47 8.22 6.37 -8.50
N ILE A 48 8.42 5.42 -7.59
CA ILE A 48 7.45 5.05 -6.55
C ILE A 48 8.14 5.16 -5.18
N LEU A 49 7.54 5.93 -4.27
CA LEU A 49 7.90 5.97 -2.85
C LEU A 49 6.95 5.07 -2.09
N ALA A 50 7.36 3.81 -1.93
CA ALA A 50 6.52 2.77 -1.34
C ALA A 50 6.86 2.59 0.14
N MET A 51 5.97 3.06 1.01
CA MET A 51 6.15 2.97 2.46
C MET A 51 5.60 1.66 3.00
N ARG A 52 6.34 1.01 3.89
CA ARG A 52 5.76 -0.05 4.72
C ARG A 52 4.61 0.56 5.51
N ASP A 53 3.43 -0.05 5.44
CA ASP A 53 2.25 0.47 6.12
C ASP A 53 2.48 0.50 7.65
N THR A 54 1.84 1.45 8.31
CA THR A 54 1.87 1.57 9.77
C THR A 54 1.31 0.27 10.35
N PRO A 55 1.93 -0.35 11.37
CA PRO A 55 1.44 -1.62 11.90
C PRO A 55 -0.04 -1.50 12.28
N TRP A 56 -0.89 -2.35 11.70
CA TRP A 56 -2.30 -2.33 12.11
C TRP A 56 -2.38 -2.85 13.54
N LEU A 57 -3.17 -2.18 14.38
CA LEU A 57 -3.40 -2.65 15.73
C LEU A 57 -4.11 -4.00 15.67
N VAL A 58 -3.59 -4.97 16.42
CA VAL A 58 -4.18 -6.29 16.55
C VAL A 58 -4.31 -6.68 18.03
N LYS A 59 -5.43 -7.28 18.40
CA LYS A 59 -5.67 -7.88 19.72
C LYS A 59 -6.17 -9.30 19.53
N ASN A 60 -5.46 -10.28 20.08
CA ASN A 60 -5.76 -11.71 19.92
C ASN A 60 -5.91 -12.12 18.43
N GLY A 61 -5.03 -11.59 17.57
CA GLY A 61 -5.03 -11.88 16.12
C GLY A 61 -6.14 -11.21 15.31
N LYS A 62 -6.99 -10.39 15.94
CA LYS A 62 -8.05 -9.63 15.27
C LYS A 62 -7.65 -8.16 15.13
N ALA A 63 -8.00 -7.55 14.00
CA ALA A 63 -7.81 -6.12 13.79
C ALA A 63 -8.57 -5.31 14.86
N LEU A 64 -7.92 -4.28 15.37
CA LEU A 64 -8.47 -3.33 16.34
C LEU A 64 -8.50 -1.95 15.67
N VAL A 65 -9.61 -1.23 15.79
CA VAL A 65 -9.69 0.14 15.28
C VAL A 65 -9.09 1.06 16.34
N PRO A 66 -8.05 1.86 16.04
CA PRO A 66 -7.40 2.72 17.04
C PRO A 66 -8.35 3.67 17.77
N ALA A 67 -9.41 4.12 17.11
CA ALA A 67 -10.43 4.98 17.71
C ALA A 67 -11.16 4.32 18.89
N ASP A 68 -11.26 2.98 18.92
CA ASP A 68 -11.89 2.24 20.03
C ASP A 68 -11.10 2.32 21.34
N CYS A 69 -9.82 2.76 21.29
CA CYS A 69 -8.95 2.90 22.47
C CYS A 69 -9.03 4.27 23.14
N LEU A 70 -9.79 5.22 22.60
CA LEU A 70 -9.91 6.59 23.12
C LEU A 70 -11.08 6.78 24.09
N ALA A 71 -11.69 5.69 24.54
CA ALA A 71 -12.83 5.68 25.48
C ALA A 71 -12.42 6.13 26.90
#